data_AF-A0A423Y166-F1
#
_entry.id   AF-A0A423Y166-F1
#
_cell.length_a   1.000
_cell.length_b   1.000
_cell.length_c   1.000
_cell.angle_alpha   90.00
_cell.angle_beta   90.00
_cell.angle_gamma   90.00
#
_symmetry.space_group_name_H-M   'P 1'
#
loop_
_entity.id
_entity.type
_entity.pdbx_description
1 polymer ?
#
loop_
_entity_poly.entity_id
_entity_poly.type
_entity_poly.pdbx_seq_one_letter_code
_entity_poly.pdbx_strand_id
1 'polypeptide(L)'
;MPISIRHVLPEETATVYRLIPEFAGLHDAQAIRQRIGARVACALVAYDGAEPVGFKLGYESAPGEFYSWLGGVVPAYRRDGVAQQLLETQECWARENGYQRLYVKTRNQFRAMLMLLVRNGYQVIGLEKKGEVADYRLLLEKSLTDA
;
A
#
# COMPACT_ATOMS: atom_id res chain seq x y z
N MET A 1 8.62 4.52 -21.07
CA MET A 1 7.23 4.46 -21.59
C MET A 1 6.29 4.97 -20.49
N PRO A 2 5.00 5.26 -20.70
CA PRO A 2 4.13 5.56 -19.56
C PRO A 2 4.05 4.33 -18.65
N ILE A 3 4.11 4.55 -17.34
CA ILE A 3 3.90 3.49 -16.34
C ILE A 3 2.48 2.93 -16.50
N SER A 4 2.35 1.61 -16.51
CA SER A 4 1.05 0.92 -16.54
C SER A 4 0.78 0.23 -15.21
N ILE A 5 -0.47 0.28 -14.71
CA ILE A 5 -0.88 -0.40 -13.47
C ILE A 5 -1.78 -1.58 -13.85
N ARG A 6 -1.54 -2.74 -13.25
CA ARG A 6 -2.32 -3.96 -13.49
C ARG A 6 -2.73 -4.61 -12.17
N HIS A 7 -3.92 -5.18 -12.16
CA HIS A 7 -4.35 -6.07 -11.08
C HIS A 7 -3.61 -7.40 -11.18
N VAL A 8 -3.25 -7.96 -10.03
CA VAL A 8 -2.55 -9.25 -9.90
C VAL A 8 -3.15 -10.04 -8.74
N LEU A 9 -2.73 -11.30 -8.57
CA LEU A 9 -2.99 -12.03 -7.34
C LEU A 9 -2.13 -11.45 -6.20
N PRO A 10 -2.61 -11.44 -4.94
CA PRO A 10 -1.87 -10.85 -3.83
C PRO A 10 -0.45 -11.39 -3.66
N GLU A 11 -0.25 -12.71 -3.77
CA GLU A 11 1.05 -13.35 -3.66
C GLU A 11 2.05 -12.94 -4.74
N GLU A 12 1.59 -12.49 -5.91
CA GLU A 12 2.46 -12.05 -7.00
C GLU A 12 3.19 -10.75 -6.64
N THR A 13 2.61 -9.93 -5.74
CA THR A 13 3.27 -8.72 -5.23
C THR A 13 4.56 -9.03 -4.45
N ALA A 14 4.75 -10.27 -3.99
CA ALA A 14 5.98 -10.71 -3.33
C ALA A 14 7.22 -10.62 -4.23
N THR A 15 7.04 -10.63 -5.55
CA THR A 15 8.14 -10.46 -6.52
C THR A 15 8.71 -9.05 -6.43
N VAL A 16 7.85 -8.03 -6.48
CA VAL A 16 8.22 -6.61 -6.38
C VAL A 16 8.62 -6.24 -4.96
N TYR A 17 7.95 -6.82 -3.95
CA TYR A 17 8.29 -6.63 -2.54
C TYR A 17 9.76 -6.90 -2.25
N ARG A 18 10.31 -7.98 -2.83
CA ARG A 18 11.72 -8.38 -2.65
C ARG A 18 12.71 -7.41 -3.28
N LEU A 19 12.28 -6.58 -4.23
CA LEU A 19 13.12 -5.56 -4.87
C LEU A 19 13.26 -4.29 -4.02
N ILE A 20 12.56 -4.19 -2.87
CA ILE A 20 12.58 -3.01 -1.99
C ILE A 20 13.47 -3.29 -0.77
N PRO A 21 14.67 -2.69 -0.69
CA PRO A 21 15.63 -2.99 0.37
C PRO A 21 15.09 -2.75 1.79
N GLU A 22 14.27 -1.71 1.97
CA GLU A 22 13.71 -1.31 3.27
C GLU A 22 12.74 -2.34 3.86
N PHE A 23 12.29 -3.28 3.05
CA PHE A 23 11.37 -4.33 3.46
C PHE A 23 12.09 -5.59 3.95
N ALA A 24 13.39 -5.74 3.67
CA ALA A 24 14.23 -6.84 4.15
C ALA A 24 13.62 -8.25 3.94
N GLY A 25 12.76 -8.42 2.92
CA GLY A 25 12.14 -9.71 2.62
C GLY A 25 11.20 -10.26 3.71
N LEU A 26 10.65 -9.41 4.60
CA LEU A 26 9.84 -9.86 5.74
C LEU A 26 8.55 -10.60 5.37
N HIS A 27 8.07 -10.46 4.13
CA HIS A 27 6.89 -11.15 3.63
C HIS A 27 7.18 -11.79 2.28
N ASP A 28 7.06 -13.11 2.22
CA ASP A 28 7.06 -13.87 0.98
C ASP A 28 5.62 -14.12 0.47
N ALA A 29 5.52 -14.80 -0.68
CA ALA A 29 4.24 -15.14 -1.32
C ALA A 29 3.32 -15.95 -0.40
N GLN A 30 3.86 -16.90 0.35
CA GLN A 30 3.08 -17.76 1.25
C GLN A 30 2.56 -16.97 2.44
N ALA A 31 3.39 -16.14 3.07
CA ALA A 31 3.00 -15.27 4.18
C ALA A 31 1.93 -14.26 3.77
N ILE A 32 2.03 -13.69 2.56
CA ILE A 32 1.01 -12.79 2.00
C ILE A 32 -0.31 -13.54 1.83
N ARG A 33 -0.29 -14.70 1.18
CA ARG A 33 -1.50 -15.52 0.95
C ARG A 33 -2.15 -15.94 2.27
N GLN A 34 -1.37 -16.45 3.21
CA GLN A 34 -1.86 -16.87 4.52
C GLN A 34 -2.45 -15.71 5.31
N ARG A 35 -1.79 -14.54 5.29
CA ARG A 35 -2.32 -13.37 5.98
C ARG A 35 -3.64 -12.95 5.37
N ILE A 36 -3.75 -12.78 4.05
CA ILE A 36 -4.98 -12.31 3.41
C ILE A 36 -6.11 -13.34 3.59
N GLY A 37 -5.82 -14.62 3.41
CA GLY A 37 -6.80 -15.69 3.52
C GLY A 37 -7.88 -15.57 2.45
N ALA A 38 -9.14 -15.76 2.83
CA ALA A 38 -10.30 -15.69 1.93
C ALA A 38 -10.88 -14.27 1.76
N ARG A 39 -10.20 -13.24 2.28
CA ARG A 39 -10.72 -11.87 2.25
C ARG A 39 -10.58 -11.24 0.87
N VAL A 40 -11.51 -10.36 0.54
CA VAL A 40 -11.43 -9.55 -0.67
C VAL A 40 -10.19 -8.68 -0.59
N ALA A 41 -9.38 -8.69 -1.65
CA ALA A 41 -8.10 -8.01 -1.72
C ALA A 41 -7.97 -7.24 -3.03
N CYS A 42 -7.22 -6.13 -2.98
CA CYS A 42 -6.78 -5.40 -4.17
C CYS A 42 -5.26 -5.36 -4.18
N ALA A 43 -4.70 -6.06 -5.15
CA ALA A 43 -3.27 -6.14 -5.39
C ALA A 43 -2.95 -5.55 -6.77
N LEU A 44 -2.10 -4.54 -6.77
CA LEU A 44 -1.71 -3.76 -7.94
C LEU A 44 -0.20 -3.82 -8.12
N VAL A 45 0.25 -3.94 -9.37
CA VAL A 45 1.66 -3.78 -9.75
C VAL A 45 1.77 -2.73 -10.84
N ALA A 46 2.72 -1.81 -10.66
CA ALA A 46 3.12 -0.83 -11.65
C ALA A 46 4.26 -1.40 -12.50
N TYR A 47 4.19 -1.18 -13.82
CA TYR A 47 5.16 -1.67 -14.80
C TYR A 47 5.70 -0.55 -15.69
N ASP A 48 7.01 -0.55 -15.93
CA ASP A 48 7.65 0.14 -17.05
C ASP A 48 7.91 -0.89 -18.16
N GLY A 49 7.02 -0.93 -19.15
CA GLY A 49 6.98 -2.02 -20.14
C GLY A 49 6.64 -3.37 -19.50
N ALA A 50 7.63 -4.25 -19.41
CA ALA A 50 7.52 -5.56 -18.76
C ALA A 50 8.13 -5.60 -17.35
N GLU A 51 8.90 -4.58 -16.96
CA GLU A 51 9.60 -4.53 -15.68
C GLU A 51 8.65 -4.07 -14.56
N PRO A 52 8.49 -4.83 -13.45
CA PRO A 52 7.69 -4.40 -12.32
C PRO A 52 8.46 -3.40 -11.43
N VAL A 53 7.91 -2.21 -11.26
CA VAL A 53 8.61 -1.06 -10.64
C VAL A 53 8.03 -0.61 -9.31
N GLY A 54 6.84 -1.08 -8.96
CA GLY A 54 6.18 -0.78 -7.70
C GLY A 54 4.92 -1.59 -7.52
N PHE A 55 4.40 -1.63 -6.30
CA PHE A 55 3.17 -2.36 -6.01
C PHE A 55 2.39 -1.71 -4.87
N LYS A 56 1.12 -2.06 -4.78
CA LYS A 56 0.26 -1.73 -3.64
C LYS A 56 -0.76 -2.83 -3.40
N LEU A 57 -0.88 -3.23 -2.15
CA LEU A 57 -1.65 -4.39 -1.72
C LEU A 57 -2.46 -4.01 -0.49
N GLY A 58 -3.75 -4.27 -0.54
CA GLY A 58 -4.64 -4.16 0.61
C GLY A 58 -5.72 -5.23 0.59
N TYR A 59 -6.45 -5.31 1.69
CA TYR A 59 -7.54 -6.26 1.89
C TYR A 59 -8.58 -5.70 2.84
N GLU A 60 -9.79 -6.26 2.79
CA GLU A 60 -10.87 -5.93 3.71
C GLU A 60 -10.49 -6.25 5.16
N SER A 61 -10.50 -5.26 6.05
CA SER A 61 -10.23 -5.47 7.48
C SER A 61 -11.50 -5.70 8.29
N ALA A 62 -12.59 -5.06 7.87
CA ALA A 62 -13.93 -5.17 8.44
C ALA A 62 -14.95 -4.76 7.37
N PRO A 63 -16.25 -5.07 7.54
CA PRO A 63 -17.28 -4.62 6.59
C PRO A 63 -17.22 -3.10 6.35
N GLY A 64 -17.05 -2.69 5.10
CA GLY A 64 -16.93 -1.29 4.70
C GLY A 64 -15.56 -0.63 4.97
N GLU A 65 -14.59 -1.38 5.50
CA GLU A 65 -13.24 -0.89 5.80
C GLU A 65 -12.15 -1.65 5.03
N PHE A 66 -11.31 -0.90 4.32
CA PHE A 66 -10.22 -1.47 3.54
C PHE A 66 -8.85 -1.07 4.11
N TYR A 67 -8.03 -2.06 4.44
CA TYR A 67 -6.67 -1.84 4.93
C TYR A 67 -5.66 -1.92 3.79
N SER A 68 -5.09 -0.78 3.41
CA SER A 68 -3.98 -0.67 2.47
C SER A 68 -2.68 -1.04 3.18
N TRP A 69 -2.36 -2.33 3.11
CA TRP A 69 -1.35 -2.99 3.95
C TRP A 69 0.08 -2.77 3.50
N LEU A 70 0.44 -3.25 2.30
CA LEU A 70 1.80 -3.19 1.78
C LEU A 70 1.84 -2.33 0.53
N GLY A 71 2.93 -1.62 0.34
CA GLY A 71 3.16 -0.92 -0.92
C GLY A 71 4.48 -0.18 -0.91
N GLY A 72 5.10 -0.13 -2.07
CA GLY A 72 6.38 0.52 -2.24
C GLY A 72 6.80 0.55 -3.70
N VAL A 73 7.86 1.30 -3.96
CA VAL A 73 8.41 1.53 -5.29
C VAL A 73 9.90 1.20 -5.27
N VAL A 74 10.35 0.48 -6.30
CA VAL A 74 11.76 0.14 -6.53
C VAL A 74 12.59 1.43 -6.51
N PRO A 75 13.75 1.49 -5.83
CA PRO A 75 14.50 2.72 -5.63
C PRO A 75 14.72 3.60 -6.86
N ALA A 76 15.01 2.97 -8.02
CA ALA A 76 15.28 3.67 -9.27
C ALA A 76 14.06 4.40 -9.88
N TYR A 77 12.84 4.05 -9.46
CA TYR A 77 11.58 4.60 -9.99
C TYR A 77 10.86 5.52 -8.99
N ARG A 78 11.55 5.92 -7.92
CA ARG A 78 10.99 6.81 -6.90
C ARG A 78 11.01 8.25 -7.39
N ARG A 79 10.04 9.04 -6.91
CA ARG A 79 9.82 10.46 -7.26
C ARG A 79 9.29 10.71 -8.67
N ASP A 80 8.97 9.65 -9.42
CA ASP A 80 8.35 9.72 -10.75
C ASP A 80 6.83 9.48 -10.73
N GLY A 81 6.17 9.76 -9.60
CA GLY A 81 4.71 9.64 -9.46
C GLY A 81 4.16 8.22 -9.35
N VAL A 82 4.97 7.16 -9.47
CA VAL A 82 4.52 5.74 -9.41
C VAL A 82 3.69 5.45 -8.14
N ALA A 83 4.16 5.87 -6.97
CA ALA A 83 3.45 5.65 -5.72
C ALA A 83 2.12 6.42 -5.64
N GLN A 84 2.02 7.57 -6.32
CA GLN A 84 0.80 8.36 -6.40
C GLN A 84 -0.24 7.62 -7.24
N GLN A 85 0.14 7.18 -8.45
CA GLN A 85 -0.75 6.44 -9.34
C GLN A 85 -1.26 5.15 -8.67
N LEU A 86 -0.37 4.38 -8.04
CA LEU A 86 -0.75 3.17 -7.29
C LEU A 86 -1.73 3.46 -6.14
N LEU A 87 -1.54 4.57 -5.42
CA LEU A 87 -2.45 4.98 -4.35
C LEU A 87 -3.82 5.32 -4.94
N GLU A 88 -3.88 6.22 -5.93
CA GLU A 88 -5.11 6.66 -6.58
C GLU A 88 -5.89 5.49 -7.19
N THR A 89 -5.21 4.57 -7.87
CA THR A 89 -5.85 3.37 -8.43
C THR A 89 -6.46 2.50 -7.33
N GLN A 90 -5.77 2.29 -6.21
CA GLN A 90 -6.31 1.50 -5.11
C GLN A 90 -7.47 2.22 -4.41
N GLU A 91 -7.41 3.54 -4.24
CA GLU A 91 -8.53 4.30 -3.68
C GLU A 91 -9.76 4.26 -4.60
N CYS A 92 -9.57 4.38 -5.92
CA CYS A 92 -10.64 4.28 -6.91
C CYS A 92 -11.31 2.92 -6.82
N TRP A 93 -10.52 1.84 -6.88
CA TRP A 93 -11.02 0.48 -6.72
C TRP A 93 -11.77 0.30 -5.39
N ALA A 94 -11.26 0.87 -4.29
CA ALA A 94 -11.92 0.74 -2.99
C ALA A 94 -13.29 1.44 -2.96
N ARG A 95 -13.39 2.65 -3.54
CA ARG A 95 -14.68 3.36 -3.69
C ARG A 95 -15.68 2.56 -4.52
N GLU A 96 -15.23 2.04 -5.67
CA GLU A 96 -16.06 1.25 -6.58
C GLU A 96 -16.57 -0.05 -5.96
N ASN A 97 -15.84 -0.61 -4.99
CA ASN A 97 -16.24 -1.80 -4.23
C ASN A 97 -17.03 -1.47 -2.95
N GLY A 98 -17.46 -0.22 -2.77
CA GLY A 98 -18.35 0.18 -1.66
C GLY A 98 -17.66 0.38 -0.31
N TYR A 99 -16.33 0.44 -0.28
CA TYR A 99 -15.61 0.76 0.96
C TYR A 99 -15.78 2.23 1.34
N GLN A 100 -16.00 2.48 2.62
CA GLN A 100 -16.25 3.82 3.17
C GLN A 100 -15.02 4.42 3.83
N ARG A 101 -14.07 3.59 4.27
CA ARG A 101 -12.84 4.02 4.94
C ARG A 101 -11.63 3.23 4.46
N LEU A 102 -10.52 3.94 4.32
CA LEU A 102 -9.20 3.36 4.10
C LEU A 102 -8.32 3.52 5.33
N TYR A 103 -7.63 2.44 5.70
CA TYR A 103 -6.63 2.44 6.75
C TYR A 103 -5.24 2.15 6.19
N VAL A 104 -4.24 2.85 6.70
CA VAL A 104 -2.82 2.60 6.40
C VAL A 104 -2.04 2.61 7.71
N LYS A 105 -1.07 1.69 7.84
CA LYS A 105 -0.08 1.72 8.91
C LYS A 105 1.32 1.84 8.34
N THR A 106 2.05 2.89 8.71
CA THR A 106 3.43 3.12 8.27
C THR A 106 4.39 3.24 9.46
N ARG A 107 5.68 2.98 9.24
CA ARG A 107 6.73 3.29 10.23
C ARG A 107 7.06 4.78 10.20
N ASN A 108 7.39 5.34 11.34
CA ASN A 108 7.77 6.74 11.49
C ASN A 108 9.01 7.11 10.65
N GLN A 109 9.95 6.18 10.45
CA GLN A 109 11.11 6.39 9.57
C GLN A 109 10.75 6.55 8.08
N PHE A 110 9.57 6.09 7.64
CA PHE A 110 9.16 6.16 6.23
C PHE A 110 8.51 7.50 5.91
N ARG A 111 9.29 8.58 6.02
CA ARG A 111 8.84 9.96 5.78
C ARG A 111 8.16 10.15 4.43
N ALA A 112 8.68 9.56 3.36
CA ALA A 112 8.08 9.68 2.02
C ALA A 112 6.66 9.08 1.96
N MET A 113 6.42 7.95 2.65
CA MET A 113 5.09 7.36 2.76
C MET A 113 4.17 8.26 3.58
N LEU A 114 4.63 8.79 4.72
CA LEU A 114 3.83 9.72 5.52
C LEU A 114 3.42 10.96 4.71
N MET A 115 4.35 11.56 3.97
CA MET A 115 4.05 12.71 3.10
C MET A 115 3.07 12.35 1.98
N LEU A 116 3.21 11.17 1.36
CA LEU A 116 2.27 10.65 0.36
C LEU A 116 0.85 10.52 0.94
N LEU A 117 0.71 10.03 2.16
CA LEU A 117 -0.60 9.83 2.77
C LEU A 117 -1.23 11.18 3.15
N VAL A 118 -0.49 12.04 3.86
CA VAL A 118 -0.99 13.35 4.32
C VAL A 118 -1.41 14.22 3.13
N ARG A 119 -0.61 14.29 2.06
CA ARG A 119 -0.99 15.09 0.87
C ARG A 119 -2.26 14.57 0.16
N ASN A 120 -2.61 13.31 0.38
CA ASN A 120 -3.80 12.67 -0.19
C ASN A 120 -4.98 12.66 0.79
N GLY A 121 -4.93 13.46 1.86
CA GLY A 121 -6.06 13.64 2.78
C GLY A 121 -6.21 12.54 3.83
N TYR A 122 -5.19 11.70 4.03
CA TYR A 122 -5.16 10.79 5.17
C TYR A 122 -4.87 11.56 6.46
N GLN A 123 -5.61 11.25 7.53
CA GLN A 123 -5.45 11.82 8.86
C GLN A 123 -4.73 10.84 9.77
N VAL A 124 -3.82 11.32 10.62
CA VAL A 124 -3.17 10.49 11.65
C VAL A 124 -4.13 10.33 12.82
N ILE A 125 -4.50 9.08 13.11
CA ILE A 125 -5.47 8.75 14.18
C ILE A 125 -4.85 7.98 15.34
N GLY A 126 -3.60 7.56 15.21
CA GLY A 126 -2.93 6.81 16.26
C GLY A 126 -1.42 6.68 16.09
N LEU A 127 -0.77 6.42 17.22
CA LEU A 127 0.66 6.14 17.32
C LEU A 127 0.86 4.91 18.21
N GLU A 128 1.49 3.87 17.67
CA GLU A 128 1.94 2.71 18.45
C GLU A 128 3.45 2.82 18.69
N LYS A 129 3.88 2.93 19.95
CA LYS A 129 5.30 2.88 20.29
C LYS A 129 5.84 1.45 20.09
N LYS A 130 6.89 1.30 19.30
CA LYS A 130 7.57 0.04 19.01
C LYS A 130 9.05 0.33 18.83
N GLY A 131 9.93 -0.35 19.57
CA GLY A 131 11.37 -0.12 19.48
C GLY A 131 11.73 1.35 19.66
N GLU A 132 12.63 1.84 18.80
CA GLU A 132 13.05 3.24 18.77
C GLU A 132 12.01 4.14 18.08
N VAL A 133 12.16 5.47 18.21
CA VAL A 133 11.26 6.46 17.60
C VAL A 133 11.06 6.23 16.10
N ALA A 134 12.08 5.73 15.39
CA ALA A 134 12.05 5.38 13.98
C ALA A 134 11.07 4.22 13.65
N ASP A 135 10.88 3.30 14.59
CA ASP A 135 10.08 2.08 14.45
C ASP A 135 8.62 2.24 14.88
N TYR A 136 8.29 3.38 15.50
CA TYR A 136 6.92 3.71 15.88
C TYR A 136 5.99 3.58 14.68
N ARG A 137 4.76 3.12 14.94
CA ARG A 137 3.77 2.93 13.89
C ARG A 137 2.78 4.07 13.94
N LEU A 138 2.61 4.73 12.81
CA LEU A 138 1.57 5.73 12.59
C LEU A 138 0.39 5.01 11.96
N LEU A 139 -0.78 5.10 12.59
CA LEU A 139 -2.05 4.68 12.02
C LEU A 139 -2.71 5.89 11.38
N LEU A 140 -3.06 5.76 10.10
CA LEU A 140 -3.72 6.79 9.34
C LEU A 140 -5.00 6.24 8.72
N GLU A 141 -6.00 7.11 8.58
CA GLU A 141 -7.24 6.78 7.88
C GLU A 141 -7.63 7.86 6.87
N LYS A 142 -8.47 7.49 5.92
CA LYS A 142 -9.12 8.41 4.98
C LYS A 142 -10.57 7.98 4.77
N SER A 143 -11.49 8.95 4.88
CA SER A 143 -12.88 8.73 4.47
C SER A 143 -12.98 8.67 2.95
N LEU A 144 -13.73 7.70 2.44
CA LEU A 144 -14.03 7.51 1.03
C LEU A 144 -15.45 7.94 0.65
N THR A 145 -16.31 8.18 1.63
CA THR A 145 -17.61 8.82 1.39
C THR A 145 -17.36 10.30 1.13
N ASP A 146 -17.86 10.80 0.00
CA ASP A 146 -17.76 12.22 -0.35
C ASP A 146 -18.25 13.10 0.82
N ALA A 147 -17.53 14.21 1.06
CA ALA A 147 -17.97 15.28 1.93
C ALA A 147 -18.89 16.24 1.16
#